data_AF-A0A1F6CAG0-F1
#
_entry.id   AF-A0A1F6CAG0-F1
#
_cell.length_a   1.000
_cell.length_b   1.000
_cell.length_c   1.000
_cell.angle_alpha   90.00
_cell.angle_beta   90.00
_cell.angle_gamma   90.00
#
_symmetry.space_group_name_H-M   'P 1'
#
loop_
_entity.id
_entity.type
_entity.pdbx_description
1 polymer ?
#
loop_
_entity_poly.entity_id
_entity_poly.type
_entity_poly.pdbx_seq_one_letter_code
_entity_poly.pdbx_strand_id
1 'polypeptide(L)'
;MKTLFCFTALAGILGLVILDCGAPMDPVGGLHSNGGSNSITRAGKPATGCRTIQDGGLMDSAGNPLTLGFDQFGYNYQAHEFNGTYDSVDRVLDGKYWGQTGDYVDDRLRMKWSDDWLSNKDCTGDGKLDRDGASGISKGWLTNQVEGDYVDASGNLQHYTYFVKIVWVGLGGSLWGQYEVIQEVNNDPAGGYHGLQFKAAAPGFGLNDHWTQQ
;
A
#
# COMPACT_ATOMS: atom_id res chain seq x y z
N MET A 1 26.88 -6.35 7.33
CA MET A 1 25.69 -7.15 7.67
C MET A 1 24.44 -6.35 7.31
N LYS A 2 24.02 -6.36 6.03
CA LYS A 2 22.75 -5.76 5.54
C LYS A 2 21.71 -6.82 5.17
N THR A 3 22.07 -8.10 5.30
CA THR A 3 21.27 -9.30 4.97
C THR A 3 19.95 -9.40 5.74
N LEU A 4 19.71 -8.55 6.74
CA LEU A 4 18.52 -8.55 7.58
C LEU A 4 17.54 -7.38 7.31
N PHE A 5 17.93 -6.38 6.52
CA PHE A 5 17.12 -5.15 6.33
C PHE A 5 16.05 -5.26 5.22
N CYS A 6 16.19 -6.20 4.28
CA CYS A 6 15.22 -6.37 3.20
C CYS A 6 13.88 -6.96 3.71
N PHE A 7 13.90 -7.75 4.79
CA PHE A 7 12.69 -8.28 5.42
C PHE A 7 11.91 -7.24 6.24
N THR A 8 12.58 -6.20 6.77
CA THR A 8 11.93 -5.17 7.58
C THR A 8 11.27 -4.07 6.74
N ALA A 9 11.73 -3.84 5.51
CA ALA A 9 11.07 -2.91 4.57
C ALA A 9 9.69 -3.43 4.08
N LEU A 10 9.41 -4.73 4.24
CA LEU A 10 8.08 -5.32 4.04
C LEU A 10 7.15 -5.13 5.26
N ALA A 11 7.67 -4.73 6.44
CA ALA A 11 6.84 -4.54 7.63
C ALA A 11 6.19 -3.14 7.70
N GLY A 12 6.75 -2.14 7.01
CA GLY A 12 6.29 -0.74 7.10
C GLY A 12 5.17 -0.35 6.13
N ILE A 13 4.80 -1.20 5.16
CA ILE A 13 3.65 -0.95 4.25
C ILE A 13 2.29 -1.02 5.01
N LEU A 14 2.33 -1.33 6.31
CA LEU A 14 1.14 -1.46 7.15
C LEU A 14 0.44 -0.13 7.46
N GLY A 15 1.15 1.00 7.57
CA GLY A 15 0.50 2.21 8.12
C GLY A 15 -0.46 2.94 7.16
N LEU A 16 -0.65 2.47 5.91
CA LEU A 16 -1.73 2.94 5.03
C LEU A 16 -2.78 1.85 4.72
N VAL A 17 -2.66 0.63 5.25
CA VAL A 17 -3.51 -0.49 4.81
C VAL A 17 -4.24 -1.25 5.92
N ILE A 18 -3.83 -1.17 7.20
CA ILE A 18 -4.60 -1.75 8.31
C ILE A 18 -4.54 -0.82 9.52
N LEU A 19 -5.55 0.02 9.69
CA LEU A 19 -5.91 0.55 11.00
C LEU A 19 -7.43 0.63 11.12
N ASP A 20 -8.10 -0.52 10.97
CA ASP A 20 -9.42 -0.73 11.61
C ASP A 20 -9.75 -2.20 11.89
N CYS A 21 -8.88 -2.89 12.62
CA CYS A 21 -9.33 -4.05 13.37
C CYS A 21 -8.55 -4.14 14.69
N GLY A 22 -9.09 -3.52 15.74
CA GLY A 22 -8.53 -3.68 17.08
C GLY A 22 -8.68 -2.51 18.05
N ALA A 23 -9.81 -1.80 18.08
CA ALA A 23 -10.20 -1.07 19.29
C ALA A 23 -11.12 -1.98 20.15
N PRO A 24 -10.77 -2.27 21.42
CA PRO A 24 -11.66 -2.99 22.32
C PRO A 24 -12.94 -2.17 22.56
N MET A 25 -14.09 -2.86 22.51
CA MET A 25 -15.36 -2.28 22.93
C MET A 25 -15.30 -1.95 24.42
N ASP A 26 -15.32 -0.68 24.76
CA ASP A 26 -15.58 -0.20 26.11
C ASP A 26 -16.97 0.49 26.18
N PRO A 27 -17.60 0.50 27.37
CA PRO A 27 -19.03 0.27 27.49
C PRO A 27 -19.89 1.53 27.35
N VAL A 28 -21.14 1.26 26.98
CA VAL A 28 -22.28 2.17 26.96
C VAL A 28 -22.38 3.01 28.25
N GLY A 29 -22.34 4.34 28.10
CA GLY A 29 -22.55 5.30 29.18
C GLY A 29 -23.19 6.62 28.70
N GLY A 30 -24.53 6.67 28.74
CA GLY A 30 -25.37 7.80 29.18
C GLY A 30 -25.22 9.23 28.62
N LEU A 31 -26.18 9.62 27.75
CA LEU A 31 -27.02 10.85 27.76
C LEU A 31 -26.50 12.16 28.40
N HIS A 32 -26.35 13.22 27.59
CA HIS A 32 -27.31 14.36 27.52
C HIS A 32 -26.94 15.43 26.46
N SER A 33 -27.98 16.06 25.92
CA SER A 33 -28.09 17.02 24.80
C SER A 33 -27.64 18.46 25.10
N ASN A 34 -27.12 19.20 24.10
CA ASN A 34 -27.88 20.27 23.39
C ASN A 34 -27.04 21.04 22.35
N GLY A 35 -27.63 21.23 21.15
CA GLY A 35 -27.65 22.49 20.41
C GLY A 35 -26.42 22.93 19.61
N GLY A 36 -26.49 22.82 18.28
CA GLY A 36 -25.58 23.56 17.38
C GLY A 36 -25.46 22.97 15.99
N SER A 37 -26.49 23.15 15.17
CA SER A 37 -26.56 22.71 13.77
C SER A 37 -25.36 23.18 12.93
N ASN A 38 -24.57 22.24 12.43
CA ASN A 38 -23.90 22.35 11.14
C ASN A 38 -23.78 20.95 10.52
N SER A 39 -24.92 20.42 10.08
CA SER A 39 -24.97 19.22 9.25
C SER A 39 -24.44 19.61 7.86
N ILE A 40 -23.17 19.32 7.60
CA ILE A 40 -22.75 19.09 6.22
C ILE A 40 -23.29 17.71 5.86
N THR A 41 -24.58 17.67 5.51
CA THR A 41 -25.20 16.50 4.90
C THR A 41 -24.68 16.43 3.46
N ARG A 42 -23.53 15.80 3.24
CA ARG A 42 -23.22 15.24 1.91
C ARG A 42 -23.82 13.83 1.83
N ALA A 43 -25.15 13.77 1.88
CA ALA A 43 -25.88 12.60 1.40
C ALA A 43 -25.86 12.67 -0.13
N GLY A 44 -24.80 12.11 -0.72
CA GLY A 44 -24.76 11.82 -2.15
C GLY A 44 -25.80 10.76 -2.47
N LYS A 45 -26.68 11.07 -3.43
CA LYS A 45 -27.67 10.19 -4.07
C LYS A 45 -27.11 8.76 -4.24
N PRO A 46 -27.88 7.68 -3.98
CA PRO A 46 -27.44 6.34 -4.37
C PRO A 46 -27.43 6.32 -5.90
N ALA A 47 -26.25 6.50 -6.49
CA ALA A 47 -26.09 6.30 -7.91
C ALA A 47 -26.20 4.80 -8.15
N THR A 48 -27.05 4.40 -9.08
CA THR A 48 -27.05 3.09 -9.70
C THR A 48 -25.76 2.91 -10.51
N GLY A 49 -24.61 2.87 -9.81
CA GLY A 49 -23.26 2.80 -10.37
C GLY A 49 -22.20 3.23 -9.36
N CYS A 50 -21.01 2.62 -9.45
CA CYS A 50 -19.88 3.00 -8.62
C CYS A 50 -19.42 4.43 -8.92
N ARG A 51 -19.06 5.17 -7.87
CA ARG A 51 -18.43 6.49 -7.98
C ARG A 51 -16.95 6.32 -8.29
N THR A 52 -16.43 7.20 -9.13
CA THR A 52 -15.03 7.21 -9.55
C THR A 52 -14.32 8.46 -9.03
N ILE A 53 -12.98 8.47 -9.10
CA ILE A 53 -12.18 9.65 -8.71
C ILE A 53 -12.55 10.87 -9.58
N GLN A 54 -12.96 10.66 -10.84
CA GLN A 54 -13.41 11.70 -11.77
C GLN A 54 -14.69 12.41 -11.32
N ASP A 55 -15.53 11.74 -10.54
CA ASP A 55 -16.74 12.34 -9.96
C ASP A 55 -16.41 13.29 -8.79
N GLY A 56 -15.15 13.31 -8.36
CA GLY A 56 -14.63 14.08 -7.23
C GLY A 56 -15.16 13.59 -5.89
N GLY A 57 -14.59 14.09 -4.78
CA GLY A 57 -15.10 13.91 -3.42
C GLY A 57 -15.06 12.48 -2.86
N LEU A 58 -14.22 11.62 -3.41
CA LEU A 58 -13.70 10.43 -2.74
C LEU A 58 -12.52 10.83 -1.85
N MET A 59 -12.32 10.10 -0.76
CA MET A 59 -11.27 10.36 0.23
C MET A 59 -10.32 9.17 0.36
N ASP A 60 -9.08 9.44 0.74
CA ASP A 60 -8.16 8.40 1.21
C ASP A 60 -8.55 7.89 2.61
N SER A 61 -7.80 6.91 3.13
CA SER A 61 -8.04 6.33 4.46
C SER A 61 -7.86 7.34 5.60
N ALA A 62 -7.10 8.41 5.38
CA ALA A 62 -6.89 9.51 6.33
C ALA A 62 -7.91 10.65 6.16
N GLY A 63 -8.86 10.53 5.24
CA GLY A 63 -9.91 11.52 4.99
C GLY A 63 -9.47 12.67 4.08
N ASN A 64 -8.31 12.59 3.43
CA ASN A 64 -7.88 13.61 2.47
C ASN A 64 -8.56 13.39 1.11
N PRO A 65 -8.93 14.47 0.40
CA PRO A 65 -9.50 14.34 -0.94
C PRO A 65 -8.55 13.68 -1.93
N LEU A 66 -9.07 12.71 -2.66
CA LEU A 66 -8.35 12.11 -3.79
C LEU A 66 -8.40 13.03 -5.00
N THR A 67 -7.24 13.19 -5.65
CA THR A 67 -7.07 14.02 -6.85
C THR A 67 -6.85 13.16 -8.08
N LEU A 68 -7.04 13.77 -9.26
CA LEU A 68 -6.68 13.13 -10.53
C LEU A 68 -5.17 13.15 -10.74
N GLY A 69 -4.64 12.11 -11.38
CA GLY A 69 -3.20 11.96 -11.61
C GLY A 69 -2.40 11.71 -10.33
N PHE A 70 -1.12 12.08 -10.35
CA PHE A 70 -0.25 11.99 -9.18
C PHE A 70 -0.55 13.11 -8.19
N ASP A 71 -0.67 12.76 -6.91
CA ASP A 71 -0.66 13.74 -5.82
C ASP A 71 0.78 14.13 -5.41
N GLN A 72 0.89 15.04 -4.44
CA GLN A 72 2.18 15.53 -3.95
C GLN A 72 3.07 14.46 -3.32
N PHE A 73 2.51 13.32 -2.94
CA PHE A 73 3.23 12.20 -2.31
C PHE A 73 3.66 11.15 -3.33
N GLY A 74 3.16 11.23 -4.57
CA GLY A 74 3.47 10.31 -5.64
C GLY A 74 2.41 9.23 -5.86
N TYR A 75 1.22 9.33 -5.27
CA TYR A 75 0.12 8.38 -5.53
C TYR A 75 -0.72 8.82 -6.74
N ASN A 76 -0.94 7.90 -7.69
CA ASN A 76 -1.91 8.01 -8.76
C ASN A 76 -2.89 6.83 -8.70
N TYR A 77 -3.97 7.02 -7.97
CA TYR A 77 -4.98 5.99 -7.74
C TYR A 77 -5.73 5.58 -9.02
N GLN A 78 -5.89 6.49 -10.00
CA GLN A 78 -6.52 6.14 -11.27
C GLN A 78 -5.68 5.15 -12.09
N ALA A 79 -4.36 5.27 -12.01
CA ALA A 79 -3.40 4.43 -12.72
C ALA A 79 -2.94 3.20 -11.93
N HIS A 80 -3.41 3.04 -10.69
CA HIS A 80 -2.92 2.04 -9.74
C HIS A 80 -1.39 2.08 -9.59
N GLU A 81 -0.85 3.29 -9.44
CA GLU A 81 0.58 3.53 -9.46
C GLU A 81 1.01 4.48 -8.34
N PHE A 82 2.18 4.19 -7.77
CA PHE A 82 2.90 5.08 -6.88
C PHE A 82 4.29 5.30 -7.45
N ASN A 83 4.77 6.54 -7.41
CA ASN A 83 6.12 6.90 -7.80
C ASN A 83 6.62 8.03 -6.90
N GLY A 84 7.42 7.67 -5.91
CA GLY A 84 7.91 8.58 -4.87
C GLY A 84 9.13 7.99 -4.16
N THR A 85 9.30 8.33 -2.89
CA THR A 85 10.36 7.78 -2.02
C THR A 85 9.76 6.94 -0.89
N TYR A 86 10.61 6.30 -0.09
CA TYR A 86 10.15 5.70 1.15
C TYR A 86 9.60 6.75 2.14
N ASP A 87 10.13 7.97 2.18
CA ASP A 87 9.53 9.09 2.93
C ASP A 87 8.08 9.32 2.50
N SER A 88 7.83 9.50 1.20
CA SER A 88 6.53 9.98 0.73
C SER A 88 5.39 8.97 0.79
N VAL A 89 5.68 7.67 0.96
CA VAL A 89 4.66 6.61 0.86
C VAL A 89 3.75 6.54 2.10
N ASP A 90 4.12 7.11 3.25
CA ASP A 90 3.19 7.26 4.39
C ASP A 90 2.34 8.54 4.34
N ARG A 91 2.48 9.32 3.26
CA ARG A 91 1.84 10.62 3.04
C ARG A 91 2.29 11.68 4.05
N VAL A 92 3.50 11.54 4.57
CA VAL A 92 4.22 12.54 5.35
C VAL A 92 5.57 12.77 4.66
N LEU A 93 6.00 14.03 4.54
CA LEU A 93 7.32 14.36 3.99
C LEU A 93 8.17 14.93 5.13
N ASP A 94 8.63 14.06 6.02
CA ASP A 94 9.39 14.45 7.22
C ASP A 94 10.80 13.83 7.30
N GLY A 95 11.26 13.24 6.19
CA GLY A 95 12.52 12.53 6.12
C GLY A 95 12.49 11.24 6.95
N LYS A 96 11.34 10.56 7.00
CA LYS A 96 11.19 9.28 7.71
C LYS A 96 10.25 8.33 6.97
N TYR A 97 10.54 7.05 7.11
CA TYR A 97 9.66 5.96 6.72
C TYR A 97 8.86 5.52 7.94
N TRP A 98 7.58 5.93 8.08
CA TRP A 98 6.72 5.58 9.21
C TRP A 98 7.36 5.92 10.56
N GLY A 99 7.94 7.13 10.64
CA GLY A 99 8.63 7.62 11.83
C GLY A 99 10.03 7.03 12.05
N GLN A 100 10.53 6.17 11.15
CA GLN A 100 11.88 5.62 11.20
C GLN A 100 12.81 6.37 10.24
N THR A 101 13.99 6.74 10.73
CA THR A 101 15.06 7.30 9.89
C THR A 101 15.99 6.18 9.40
N GLY A 102 16.54 6.33 8.21
CA GLY A 102 17.59 5.46 7.70
C GLY A 102 18.05 5.88 6.31
N ASP A 103 19.17 5.29 5.86
CA ASP A 103 19.77 5.55 4.53
C ASP A 103 18.85 5.21 3.37
N TYR A 104 17.72 4.53 3.63
CA TYR A 104 16.76 4.13 2.61
C TYR A 104 15.58 5.08 2.47
N VAL A 105 15.43 6.07 3.35
CA VAL A 105 14.24 6.93 3.37
C VAL A 105 14.07 7.72 2.08
N ASP A 106 15.17 8.11 1.46
CA ASP A 106 15.22 8.82 0.18
C ASP A 106 15.27 7.88 -1.03
N ASP A 107 15.30 6.55 -0.83
CA ASP A 107 15.28 5.60 -1.94
C ASP A 107 13.99 5.72 -2.73
N ARG A 108 14.12 5.63 -4.06
CA ARG A 108 13.00 5.73 -4.98
C ARG A 108 12.18 4.46 -4.93
N LEU A 109 10.92 4.59 -4.54
CA LEU A 109 9.93 3.52 -4.52
C LEU A 109 8.92 3.75 -5.64
N ARG A 110 8.78 2.74 -6.50
CA ARG A 110 7.69 2.64 -7.47
C ARG A 110 6.82 1.46 -7.11
N MET A 111 5.51 1.68 -7.03
CA MET A 111 4.56 0.60 -6.81
C MET A 111 3.52 0.55 -7.90
N LYS A 112 3.03 -0.65 -8.18
CA LYS A 112 1.85 -0.87 -9.00
C LYS A 112 0.97 -1.91 -8.32
N TRP A 113 -0.34 -1.80 -8.48
CA TRP A 113 -1.26 -2.74 -7.88
C TRP A 113 -2.45 -3.05 -8.80
N SER A 114 -3.20 -4.09 -8.46
CA SER A 114 -4.46 -4.43 -9.15
C SER A 114 -5.68 -3.76 -8.54
N ASP A 115 -6.79 -3.72 -9.28
CA ASP A 115 -8.09 -3.29 -8.74
C ASP A 115 -8.49 -4.05 -7.47
N ASP A 116 -8.24 -5.36 -7.41
CA ASP A 116 -8.56 -6.17 -6.23
C ASP A 116 -7.67 -5.85 -5.01
N TRP A 117 -6.52 -5.18 -5.22
CA TRP A 117 -5.70 -4.70 -4.13
C TRP A 117 -6.26 -3.38 -3.58
N LEU A 118 -6.46 -2.41 -4.46
CA LEU A 118 -7.10 -1.14 -4.17
C LEU A 118 -7.69 -0.58 -5.47
N SER A 119 -9.01 -0.50 -5.52
CA SER A 119 -9.75 -0.01 -6.68
C SER A 119 -9.56 1.49 -6.88
N ASN A 120 -9.92 1.99 -8.06
CA ASN A 120 -10.10 3.41 -8.33
C ASN A 120 -11.56 3.88 -8.21
N LYS A 121 -12.42 3.10 -7.53
CA LYS A 121 -13.85 3.35 -7.41
C LYS A 121 -14.35 3.12 -5.98
N ASP A 122 -15.50 3.71 -5.71
CA ASP A 122 -16.35 3.49 -4.55
C ASP A 122 -17.70 2.93 -5.05
N CYS A 123 -17.87 1.62 -4.95
CA CYS A 123 -19.12 0.92 -5.22
C CYS A 123 -19.96 0.73 -3.95
N THR A 124 -19.38 0.92 -2.76
CA THR A 124 -20.06 0.74 -1.47
C THR A 124 -20.83 1.97 -1.01
N GLY A 125 -20.47 3.13 -1.52
CA GLY A 125 -21.00 4.43 -1.10
C GLY A 125 -20.41 4.94 0.21
N ASP A 126 -19.27 4.41 0.67
CA ASP A 126 -18.62 4.84 1.92
C ASP A 126 -17.71 6.08 1.73
N GLY A 127 -17.56 6.54 0.48
CA GLY A 127 -16.74 7.68 0.12
C GLY A 127 -15.25 7.37 0.03
N LYS A 128 -14.84 6.09 0.13
CA LYS A 128 -13.45 5.63 0.04
C LYS A 128 -13.28 4.68 -1.15
N LEU A 129 -12.03 4.42 -1.52
CA LEU A 129 -11.72 3.44 -2.55
C LEU A 129 -11.94 2.01 -2.04
N ASP A 130 -12.64 1.21 -2.81
CA ASP A 130 -12.92 -0.18 -2.47
C ASP A 130 -11.66 -1.05 -2.50
N ARG A 131 -11.66 -2.10 -1.68
CA ARG A 131 -10.70 -3.22 -1.74
C ARG A 131 -11.46 -4.49 -2.04
N ASP A 132 -11.00 -5.29 -3.01
CA ASP A 132 -11.63 -6.54 -3.46
C ASP A 132 -13.16 -6.41 -3.55
N GLY A 133 -13.62 -5.49 -4.41
CA GLY A 133 -15.05 -5.29 -4.65
C GLY A 133 -15.88 -5.09 -3.38
N ALA A 134 -15.34 -4.38 -2.37
CA ALA A 134 -15.95 -4.02 -1.08
C ALA A 134 -15.66 -4.92 0.13
N SER A 135 -14.83 -5.95 0.05
CA SER A 135 -14.57 -6.80 1.22
C SER A 135 -13.72 -6.12 2.30
N GLY A 136 -13.07 -5.00 1.97
CA GLY A 136 -12.12 -4.30 2.84
C GLY A 136 -10.75 -4.98 2.92
N ILE A 137 -10.59 -6.15 2.29
CA ILE A 137 -9.34 -6.90 2.21
C ILE A 137 -8.73 -6.69 0.82
N SER A 138 -7.42 -6.44 0.75
CA SER A 138 -6.72 -6.35 -0.54
C SER A 138 -6.41 -7.74 -1.08
N LYS A 139 -7.31 -8.35 -1.88
CA LYS A 139 -7.11 -9.70 -2.44
C LYS A 139 -6.29 -9.74 -3.75
N GLY A 140 -5.82 -8.59 -4.19
CA GLY A 140 -5.06 -8.44 -5.42
C GLY A 140 -3.55 -8.69 -5.29
N TRP A 141 -2.82 -8.04 -6.18
CA TRP A 141 -1.36 -8.01 -6.18
C TRP A 141 -0.81 -6.59 -6.02
N LEU A 142 0.40 -6.51 -5.48
CA LEU A 142 1.22 -5.31 -5.37
C LEU A 142 2.63 -5.64 -5.86
N THR A 143 3.24 -4.74 -6.63
CA THR A 143 4.68 -4.78 -6.89
C THR A 143 5.35 -3.60 -6.22
N ASN A 144 6.50 -3.83 -5.60
CA ASN A 144 7.39 -2.77 -5.15
C ASN A 144 8.68 -2.87 -5.94
N GLN A 145 9.09 -1.76 -6.53
CA GLN A 145 10.37 -1.60 -7.19
C GLN A 145 11.12 -0.45 -6.54
N VAL A 146 12.21 -0.79 -5.87
CA VAL A 146 13.08 0.12 -5.13
C VAL A 146 14.36 0.34 -5.91
N GLU A 147 14.86 1.56 -5.85
CA GLU A 147 16.16 1.93 -6.34
C GLU A 147 16.79 2.94 -5.39
N GLY A 148 18.01 2.64 -4.97
CA GLY A 148 18.65 3.35 -3.89
C GLY A 148 20.16 3.27 -3.94
N ASP A 149 20.78 4.09 -3.11
CA ASP A 149 22.22 4.16 -2.96
C ASP A 149 22.62 4.04 -1.49
N TYR A 150 23.81 3.50 -1.21
CA TYR A 150 24.33 3.42 0.16
C TYR A 150 25.85 3.50 0.20
N VAL A 151 26.40 3.90 1.34
CA VAL A 151 27.86 3.82 1.56
C VAL A 151 28.22 2.48 2.19
N ASP A 152 29.15 1.75 1.57
CA ASP A 152 29.62 0.46 2.08
C ASP A 152 30.64 0.61 3.23
N ALA A 153 31.08 -0.51 3.81
CA ALA A 153 32.06 -0.51 4.90
C ALA A 153 33.44 0.03 4.50
N SER A 154 33.73 0.14 3.21
CA SER A 154 34.97 0.69 2.66
C SER A 154 34.84 2.18 2.32
N GLY A 155 33.66 2.78 2.53
CA GLY A 155 33.39 4.18 2.21
C GLY A 155 33.01 4.43 0.75
N ASN A 156 32.76 3.38 -0.05
CA ASN A 156 32.35 3.55 -1.44
C ASN A 156 30.83 3.69 -1.55
N LEU A 157 30.37 4.57 -2.44
CA LEU A 157 28.97 4.64 -2.82
C LEU A 157 28.60 3.42 -3.67
N GLN A 158 27.55 2.72 -3.27
CA GLN A 158 27.01 1.54 -3.92
C GLN A 158 25.58 1.81 -4.35
N HIS A 159 25.18 1.22 -5.46
CA HIS A 159 23.85 1.32 -6.02
C HIS A 159 23.15 -0.03 -5.98
N TYR A 160 21.85 -0.03 -5.69
CA TYR A 160 21.06 -1.25 -5.71
C TYR A 160 19.66 -1.07 -6.32
N THR A 161 19.12 -2.16 -6.84
CA THR A 161 17.71 -2.25 -7.23
C THR A 161 17.08 -3.48 -6.60
N TYR A 162 15.85 -3.32 -6.13
CA TYR A 162 15.09 -4.40 -5.53
C TYR A 162 13.68 -4.42 -6.10
N PHE A 163 13.18 -5.60 -6.46
CA PHE A 163 11.82 -5.79 -6.93
C PHE A 163 11.18 -6.95 -6.19
N VAL A 164 9.98 -6.73 -5.67
CA VAL A 164 9.11 -7.79 -5.15
C VAL A 164 7.73 -7.71 -5.74
N LYS A 165 7.13 -8.87 -5.94
CA LYS A 165 5.70 -9.02 -6.21
C LYS A 165 5.04 -9.79 -5.10
N ILE A 166 4.02 -9.17 -4.52
CA ILE A 166 3.22 -9.69 -3.42
C ILE A 166 1.82 -10.01 -3.96
N VAL A 167 1.26 -11.13 -3.52
CA VAL A 167 -0.12 -11.52 -3.85
C VAL A 167 -0.85 -12.00 -2.62
N TRP A 168 -2.16 -11.79 -2.58
CA TRP A 168 -3.01 -12.46 -1.61
C TRP A 168 -3.14 -13.95 -1.95
N VAL A 169 -3.05 -14.81 -0.92
CA VAL A 169 -3.18 -16.26 -1.04
C VAL A 169 -4.23 -16.85 -0.11
N GLY A 170 -5.00 -16.00 0.58
CA GLY A 170 -5.89 -16.45 1.64
C GLY A 170 -5.19 -16.56 2.99
N LEU A 171 -5.96 -16.91 4.03
CA LEU A 171 -5.44 -17.08 5.38
C LEU A 171 -4.34 -18.14 5.41
N GLY A 172 -3.25 -17.86 6.14
CA GLY A 172 -2.11 -18.75 6.29
C GLY A 172 -0.91 -18.40 5.39
N GLY A 173 -1.00 -17.36 4.56
CA GLY A 173 0.14 -16.84 3.80
C GLY A 173 1.30 -16.41 4.71
N SER A 174 2.53 -16.64 4.25
CA SER A 174 3.76 -16.38 5.01
C SER A 174 3.99 -14.88 5.28
N LEU A 175 3.51 -14.02 4.38
CA LEU A 175 3.57 -12.58 4.52
C LEU A 175 2.27 -12.06 5.13
N TRP A 176 2.38 -11.49 6.33
CA TRP A 176 1.27 -10.89 7.08
C TRP A 176 0.06 -11.82 7.31
N GLY A 177 0.27 -13.15 7.27
CA GLY A 177 -0.78 -14.15 7.50
C GLY A 177 -1.76 -14.33 6.35
N GLN A 178 -1.63 -13.58 5.24
CA GLN A 178 -2.60 -13.58 4.13
C GLN A 178 -1.98 -13.47 2.73
N TYR A 179 -0.69 -13.18 2.65
CA TYR A 179 0.00 -12.84 1.41
C TYR A 179 1.25 -13.70 1.22
N GLU A 180 1.76 -13.71 -0.01
CA GLU A 180 3.04 -14.32 -0.37
C GLU A 180 3.85 -13.41 -1.28
N VAL A 181 5.16 -13.42 -1.11
CA VAL A 181 6.09 -12.92 -2.13
C VAL A 181 6.22 -14.01 -3.19
N ILE A 182 5.81 -13.73 -4.43
CA ILE A 182 5.85 -14.71 -5.53
C ILE A 182 6.93 -14.42 -6.58
N GLN A 183 7.60 -13.28 -6.48
CA GLN A 183 8.75 -12.96 -7.29
C GLN A 183 9.64 -11.96 -6.55
N GLU A 184 10.94 -12.19 -6.58
CA GLU A 184 11.95 -11.34 -5.98
C GLU A 184 13.16 -11.24 -6.91
N VAL A 185 13.59 -10.01 -7.20
CA VAL A 185 14.77 -9.70 -7.99
C VAL A 185 15.59 -8.68 -7.22
N ASN A 186 16.87 -8.97 -6.99
CA ASN A 186 17.78 -8.11 -6.27
C ASN A 186 19.07 -7.94 -7.07
N ASN A 187 19.43 -6.70 -7.39
CA ASN A 187 20.74 -6.37 -7.95
C ASN A 187 21.46 -5.43 -6.98
N ASP A 188 22.44 -5.98 -6.28
CA ASP A 188 23.36 -5.27 -5.39
C ASP A 188 24.74 -5.92 -5.56
N PRO A 189 25.58 -5.39 -6.47
CA PRO A 189 26.88 -6.00 -6.75
C PRO A 189 27.81 -6.04 -5.54
N ALA A 190 27.76 -5.03 -4.67
CA ALA A 190 28.58 -5.00 -3.45
C ALA A 190 28.06 -5.97 -2.38
N GLY A 191 26.76 -6.22 -2.36
CA GLY A 191 26.13 -7.28 -1.56
C GLY A 191 26.25 -8.69 -2.17
N GLY A 192 26.72 -8.82 -3.41
CA GLY A 192 26.85 -10.10 -4.14
C GLY A 192 25.53 -10.61 -4.76
N TYR A 193 24.52 -9.74 -4.92
CA TYR A 193 23.22 -10.09 -5.49
C TYR A 193 23.13 -9.70 -6.97
N HIS A 194 22.70 -10.64 -7.81
CA HIS A 194 22.67 -10.48 -9.26
C HIS A 194 21.41 -11.08 -9.89
N GLY A 195 20.29 -10.36 -9.77
CA GLY A 195 19.06 -10.64 -10.48
C GLY A 195 18.08 -11.49 -9.70
N LEU A 196 17.47 -12.48 -10.37
CA LEU A 196 16.34 -13.24 -9.85
C LEU A 196 16.73 -14.04 -8.61
N GLN A 197 16.09 -13.75 -7.47
CA GLN A 197 16.27 -14.49 -6.22
C GLN A 197 15.21 -15.59 -6.08
N PHE A 198 13.97 -15.25 -6.41
CA PHE A 198 12.84 -16.16 -6.29
C PHE A 198 11.78 -15.88 -7.35
N LYS A 199 11.09 -16.94 -7.80
CA LYS A 199 9.96 -16.86 -8.73
C LYS A 199 9.06 -18.08 -8.58
N ALA A 200 7.80 -17.87 -8.22
CA ALA A 200 6.77 -18.89 -8.31
C ALA A 200 6.48 -19.26 -9.79
N ALA A 201 5.90 -20.43 -10.03
CA ALA A 201 5.66 -20.93 -11.40
C ALA A 201 4.74 -20.03 -12.24
N ALA A 202 3.81 -19.31 -11.60
CA ALA A 202 2.83 -18.44 -12.26
C ALA A 202 2.83 -17.02 -11.67
N PRO A 203 3.87 -16.19 -11.91
CA PRO A 203 3.95 -14.84 -11.35
C PRO A 203 3.32 -13.76 -12.25
N GLY A 204 2.44 -14.17 -13.16
CA GLY A 204 1.73 -13.27 -14.07
C GLY A 204 0.81 -12.29 -13.34
N PHE A 205 0.39 -11.21 -14.00
CA PHE A 205 -0.50 -10.19 -13.42
C PHE A 205 -1.99 -10.55 -13.49
N GLY A 206 -2.32 -11.81 -13.81
CA GLY A 206 -3.70 -12.31 -13.85
C GLY A 206 -4.26 -12.62 -12.47
N LEU A 207 -5.56 -12.93 -12.42
CA LEU A 207 -6.25 -13.38 -11.21
C LEU A 207 -5.59 -14.65 -10.66
N ASN A 208 -5.28 -14.63 -9.36
CA ASN A 208 -4.58 -15.67 -8.62
C ASN A 208 -5.51 -16.85 -8.24
N ASP A 209 -6.32 -17.32 -9.18
CA ASP A 209 -7.29 -18.42 -8.96
C ASP A 209 -6.65 -19.74 -8.48
N HIS A 210 -5.35 -19.92 -8.74
CA HIS A 210 -4.57 -21.06 -8.26
C HIS A 210 -4.26 -21.07 -6.75
N TRP A 211 -4.35 -19.93 -6.07
CA TRP A 211 -3.93 -19.81 -4.66
C TRP A 211 -5.10 -19.76 -3.67
N THR A 212 -6.32 -19.58 -4.16
CA THR A 212 -7.52 -19.35 -3.33
C THR A 212 -8.40 -20.59 -3.19
N GLN A 213 -7.97 -21.74 -3.72
CA GLN A 213 -8.68 -23.02 -3.62
C GLN A 213 -7.96 -23.91 -2.59
N GLN A 214 -8.36 -23.81 -1.32
CA GLN A 214 -8.12 -24.84 -0.30
C GLN A 214 -9.43 -25.23 0.35
#